data_AF-A0A428N4H6-F1
#
_entry.id   AF-A0A428N4H6-F1
#
_cell.length_a   1.000
_cell.length_b   1.000
_cell.length_c   1.000
_cell.angle_alpha   90.00
_cell.angle_beta   90.00
_cell.angle_gamma   90.00
#
_symmetry.space_group_name_H-M   'P 1'
#
loop_
_entity.id
_entity.type
_entity.pdbx_description
1 polymer ?
#
loop_
_entity_poly.entity_id
_entity_poly.type
_entity_poly.pdbx_seq_one_letter_code
_entity_poly.pdbx_strand_id
1 'polypeptide(L)'
;MEAEINDVRASILEVKEAIQSIFADQMSSTGEVPENLKVAESPTYEVGSQAIIEVEHMDMESMSGAEATIVGTFDTTAYTVTYYPTTGGEPVENHKWVIHEELENPSEAPLEPGTEVTLNADHMKGMDGATAVIESAVDTTVYMLNFTTTTGEEVENHKWVTESELAPVE
;
A
#
# COMPACT_ATOMS: atom_id res chain seq x y z
N MET A 1 -37.75 -12.22 19.19
CA MET A 1 -37.42 -12.53 17.78
C MET A 1 -37.01 -11.29 16.98
N GLU A 2 -37.89 -10.35 16.61
CA GLU A 2 -37.45 -9.16 15.82
C GLU A 2 -36.46 -8.26 16.56
N ALA A 3 -36.67 -8.00 17.85
CA ALA A 3 -35.74 -7.22 18.66
C ALA A 3 -34.35 -7.90 18.77
N GLU A 4 -34.32 -9.22 18.95
CA GLU A 4 -33.07 -10.00 19.02
C GLU A 4 -32.36 -10.04 17.65
N ILE A 5 -33.10 -10.13 16.54
CA ILE A 5 -32.53 -10.07 15.19
C ILE A 5 -31.93 -8.68 14.92
N ASN A 6 -32.57 -7.61 15.38
CA ASN A 6 -32.06 -6.25 15.21
C ASN A 6 -30.79 -6.01 16.06
N ASP A 7 -30.75 -6.54 17.27
CA ASP A 7 -29.57 -6.49 18.15
C ASP A 7 -28.35 -7.20 17.54
N VAL A 8 -28.58 -8.39 16.96
CA VAL A 8 -27.54 -9.13 16.22
C VAL A 8 -27.06 -8.35 15.00
N ARG A 9 -27.96 -7.71 14.24
CA ARG A 9 -27.59 -6.89 13.07
C ARG A 9 -26.76 -5.68 13.47
N ALA A 10 -27.12 -5.00 14.55
CA ALA A 10 -26.34 -3.88 15.07
C ALA A 10 -24.93 -4.33 15.48
N SER A 11 -24.83 -5.45 16.20
CA SER A 11 -23.53 -6.00 16.61
C SER A 11 -22.64 -6.39 15.42
N ILE A 12 -23.23 -6.97 14.35
CA ILE A 12 -22.49 -7.30 13.13
C ILE A 12 -21.98 -6.04 12.44
N LEU A 13 -22.78 -4.97 12.42
CA LEU A 13 -22.37 -3.70 11.82
C LEU A 13 -21.19 -3.08 12.57
N GLU A 14 -21.26 -3.03 13.91
CA GLU A 14 -20.17 -2.51 14.74
C GLU A 14 -18.86 -3.29 14.54
N VAL A 15 -18.94 -4.63 14.45
CA VAL A 15 -17.77 -5.47 14.16
C VAL A 15 -17.21 -5.18 12.77
N LYS A 16 -18.07 -4.96 11.77
CA LYS A 16 -17.64 -4.62 10.41
C LYS A 16 -16.90 -3.29 10.38
N GLU A 17 -17.48 -2.25 11.00
CA GLU A 17 -16.86 -0.92 11.09
C GLU A 17 -15.50 -0.97 11.82
N ALA A 18 -15.41 -1.76 12.89
CA ALA A 18 -14.15 -1.96 13.60
C ALA A 18 -13.08 -2.63 12.73
N ILE A 19 -13.46 -3.62 11.92
CA ILE A 19 -12.54 -4.30 10.99
C ILE A 19 -12.05 -3.32 9.92
N GLN A 20 -12.94 -2.49 9.35
CA GLN A 20 -12.58 -1.50 8.33
C GLN A 20 -11.62 -0.45 8.90
N SER A 21 -11.87 0.02 10.12
CA SER A 21 -10.96 0.94 10.82
C SER A 21 -9.58 0.34 11.06
N ILE A 22 -9.49 -0.95 11.41
CA ILE A 22 -8.21 -1.64 11.58
C ILE A 22 -7.44 -1.72 10.25
N PHE A 23 -8.12 -1.99 9.14
CA PHE A 23 -7.47 -2.04 7.84
C PHE A 23 -7.00 -0.66 7.36
N ALA A 24 -7.78 0.40 7.59
CA ALA A 24 -7.37 1.78 7.29
C ALA A 24 -6.10 2.18 8.06
N ASP A 25 -6.00 1.78 9.33
CA ASP A 25 -4.80 2.00 10.15
C ASP A 25 -3.58 1.25 9.59
N GLN A 26 -3.78 0.04 9.05
CA GLN A 26 -2.73 -0.75 8.39
C GLN A 26 -2.31 -0.20 7.02
N MET A 27 -3.19 0.52 6.33
CA MET A 27 -2.85 1.18 5.06
C MET A 27 -2.09 2.50 5.27
N SER A 28 -2.16 3.07 6.48
CA SER A 28 -1.54 4.34 6.82
C SER A 28 -0.08 4.17 7.18
N SER A 29 0.73 5.18 6.90
CA SER A 29 2.15 5.20 7.30
C SER A 29 2.54 6.52 7.93
N THR A 30 3.73 6.54 8.54
CA THR A 30 4.33 7.76 9.12
C THR A 30 4.66 8.83 8.08
N GLY A 31 4.68 8.47 6.79
CA GLY A 31 5.13 9.34 5.69
C GLY A 31 6.65 9.48 5.57
N GLU A 32 7.44 8.80 6.40
CA GLU A 32 8.90 8.78 6.28
C GLU A 32 9.31 8.07 4.99
N VAL A 33 10.16 8.68 4.16
CA VAL A 33 10.61 8.07 2.89
C VAL A 33 12.09 7.65 2.99
N PRO A 34 12.51 6.58 2.29
CA PRO A 34 13.90 6.15 2.29
C PRO A 34 14.88 7.25 1.89
N GLU A 35 16.08 7.22 2.49
CA GLU A 35 17.15 8.15 2.13
C GLU A 35 17.56 7.94 0.66
N ASN A 36 17.73 9.05 -0.07
CA ASN A 36 18.10 9.08 -1.49
C ASN A 36 17.02 8.61 -2.48
N LEU A 37 15.78 8.39 -2.04
CA LEU A 37 14.67 8.17 -2.95
C LEU A 37 14.52 9.37 -3.88
N LYS A 38 14.61 9.14 -5.19
CA LYS A 38 14.62 10.20 -6.20
C LYS A 38 13.21 10.77 -6.37
N VAL A 39 13.02 12.06 -6.11
CA VAL A 39 11.78 12.77 -6.45
C VAL A 39 11.57 12.74 -7.96
N ALA A 40 10.36 12.38 -8.40
CA ALA A 40 10.01 12.31 -9.80
C ALA A 40 10.12 13.70 -10.46
N GLU A 41 10.78 13.77 -11.62
CA GLU A 41 11.00 15.05 -12.33
C GLU A 41 9.77 15.52 -13.11
N SER A 42 8.94 14.59 -13.59
CA SER A 42 7.76 14.87 -14.41
C SER A 42 6.67 13.82 -14.18
N PRO A 43 6.11 13.72 -12.95
CA PRO A 43 5.03 12.79 -12.66
C PRO A 43 3.75 13.21 -13.40
N THR A 44 2.89 12.25 -13.77
CA THR A 44 1.57 12.56 -14.32
C THR A 44 0.69 13.31 -13.31
N TYR A 45 0.82 12.99 -12.01
CA TYR A 45 0.10 13.63 -10.92
C TYR A 45 1.09 14.33 -9.98
N GLU A 46 1.05 15.66 -9.90
CA GLU A 46 1.98 16.42 -9.05
C GLU A 46 1.58 16.34 -7.57
N VAL A 47 2.54 16.53 -6.65
CA VAL A 47 2.23 16.67 -5.21
C VAL A 47 1.18 17.78 -4.99
N GLY A 48 0.12 17.45 -4.27
CA GLY A 48 -1.03 18.31 -4.03
C GLY A 48 -2.15 18.20 -5.07
N SER A 49 -1.95 17.49 -6.19
CA SER A 49 -3.03 17.16 -7.11
C SER A 49 -3.88 16.01 -6.58
N GLN A 50 -5.02 15.80 -7.22
CA GLN A 50 -5.93 14.70 -6.93
C GLN A 50 -5.92 13.65 -8.05
N ALA A 51 -6.18 12.40 -7.68
CA ALA A 51 -6.34 11.27 -8.61
C ALA A 51 -7.37 10.28 -8.03
N ILE A 52 -7.94 9.43 -8.88
CA ILE A 52 -8.80 8.31 -8.48
C ILE A 52 -7.95 7.05 -8.43
N ILE A 53 -8.01 6.30 -7.32
CA ILE A 53 -7.34 5.00 -7.23
C ILE A 53 -8.16 3.95 -8.00
N GLU A 54 -7.55 3.23 -8.94
CA GLU A 54 -8.25 2.22 -9.77
C GLU A 54 -7.95 0.76 -9.38
N VAL A 55 -7.14 0.58 -8.33
CA VAL A 55 -6.67 -0.74 -7.90
C VAL A 55 -7.12 -1.07 -6.48
N GLU A 56 -7.14 -2.36 -6.20
CA GLU A 56 -7.24 -2.91 -4.85
C GLU A 56 -5.88 -3.51 -4.49
N HIS A 57 -5.37 -3.22 -3.32
CA HIS A 57 -4.21 -3.91 -2.75
C HIS A 57 -4.68 -4.82 -1.62
N MET A 58 -4.12 -6.03 -1.52
CA MET A 58 -4.43 -6.97 -0.42
C MET A 58 -5.93 -7.23 -0.18
N ASP A 59 -6.73 -7.36 -1.26
CA ASP A 59 -8.19 -7.53 -1.21
C ASP A 59 -8.96 -6.40 -0.48
N MET A 60 -8.35 -5.21 -0.40
CA MET A 60 -8.97 -4.02 0.21
C MET A 60 -9.83 -3.28 -0.82
N GLU A 61 -11.00 -3.84 -1.15
CA GLU A 61 -11.98 -3.27 -2.11
C GLU A 61 -12.32 -1.79 -1.82
N SER A 62 -12.26 -1.37 -0.55
CA SER A 62 -12.58 0.00 -0.14
C SER A 62 -11.58 1.06 -0.62
N MET A 63 -10.45 0.64 -1.19
CA MET A 63 -9.43 1.53 -1.76
C MET A 63 -9.76 1.94 -3.20
N SER A 64 -10.32 1.03 -4.00
CA SER A 64 -10.66 1.30 -5.40
C SER A 64 -11.83 2.28 -5.51
N GLY A 65 -11.70 3.26 -6.41
CA GLY A 65 -12.64 4.35 -6.62
C GLY A 65 -12.52 5.51 -5.61
N ALA A 66 -11.61 5.42 -4.63
CA ALA A 66 -11.34 6.52 -3.72
C ALA A 66 -10.63 7.67 -4.43
N GLU A 67 -11.07 8.90 -4.17
CA GLU A 67 -10.33 10.12 -4.56
C GLU A 67 -9.19 10.33 -3.55
N ALA A 68 -7.97 10.43 -4.07
CA ALA A 68 -6.75 10.55 -3.31
C ALA A 68 -6.03 11.87 -3.62
N THR A 69 -5.36 12.41 -2.61
CA THR A 69 -4.42 13.53 -2.75
C THR A 69 -3.01 12.99 -2.81
N ILE A 70 -2.24 13.40 -3.82
CA ILE A 70 -0.82 13.04 -3.93
C ILE A 70 -0.01 13.80 -2.86
N VAL A 71 0.71 13.07 -2.02
CA VAL A 71 1.59 13.67 -0.99
C VAL A 71 3.08 13.38 -1.22
N GLY A 72 3.42 12.50 -2.16
CA GLY A 72 4.78 12.26 -2.61
C GLY A 72 4.83 11.60 -3.99
N THR A 73 5.86 11.91 -4.78
CA THR A 73 6.07 11.39 -6.14
C THR A 73 7.53 11.05 -6.36
N PHE A 74 7.83 9.80 -6.71
CA PHE A 74 9.21 9.31 -6.76
C PHE A 74 9.46 8.40 -7.96
N ASP A 75 10.62 8.55 -8.60
CA ASP A 75 11.09 7.65 -9.65
C ASP A 75 11.88 6.52 -9.00
N THR A 76 11.45 5.26 -9.16
CA THR A 76 12.16 4.09 -8.63
C THR A 76 11.74 2.81 -9.38
N THR A 77 12.32 1.67 -9.00
CA THR A 77 11.81 0.35 -9.34
C THR A 77 10.89 -0.12 -8.22
N ALA A 78 9.62 -0.35 -8.55
CA ALA A 78 8.63 -0.95 -7.66
C ALA A 78 8.59 -2.48 -7.85
N TYR A 79 8.47 -3.21 -6.75
CA TYR A 79 8.43 -4.67 -6.73
C TYR A 79 7.11 -5.16 -6.14
N THR A 80 6.55 -6.19 -6.80
CA THR A 80 5.60 -7.08 -6.12
C THR A 80 6.41 -8.18 -5.42
N VAL A 81 6.09 -8.47 -4.16
CA VAL A 81 6.85 -9.45 -3.36
C VAL A 81 5.96 -10.45 -2.65
N THR A 82 6.47 -11.66 -2.45
CA THR A 82 5.92 -12.60 -1.46
C THR A 82 6.85 -12.61 -0.25
N TYR A 83 6.36 -12.33 0.96
CA TYR A 83 7.21 -12.24 2.14
C TYR A 83 6.68 -13.04 3.34
N TYR A 84 7.61 -13.45 4.21
CA TYR A 84 7.32 -14.19 5.44
C TYR A 84 7.37 -13.23 6.63
N PRO A 85 6.23 -12.88 7.26
CA PRO A 85 6.23 -11.91 8.34
C PRO A 85 7.15 -12.31 9.50
N THR A 86 7.95 -11.38 10.02
CA THR A 86 8.84 -11.62 11.17
C THR A 86 8.09 -11.98 12.45
N THR A 87 6.79 -11.66 12.51
CA THR A 87 5.87 -12.07 13.57
C THR A 87 5.39 -13.52 13.47
N GLY A 88 5.77 -14.23 12.40
CA GLY A 88 5.22 -15.54 12.03
C GLY A 88 3.85 -15.45 11.36
N GLY A 89 3.37 -16.59 10.83
CA GLY A 89 2.12 -16.69 10.09
C GLY A 89 2.32 -17.31 8.70
N GLU A 90 1.26 -17.29 7.90
CA GLU A 90 1.32 -17.61 6.47
C GLU A 90 2.05 -16.48 5.72
N PRO A 91 2.69 -16.77 4.57
CA PRO A 91 3.29 -15.75 3.74
C PRO A 91 2.24 -14.75 3.23
N VAL A 92 2.64 -13.50 3.08
CA VAL A 92 1.87 -12.48 2.39
C VAL A 92 2.27 -12.53 0.93
N GLU A 93 1.40 -13.09 0.09
CA GLU A 93 1.66 -13.31 -1.33
C GLU A 93 1.30 -12.06 -2.16
N ASN A 94 2.10 -11.78 -3.19
CA ASN A 94 1.85 -10.71 -4.16
C ASN A 94 1.62 -9.32 -3.53
N HIS A 95 2.32 -9.01 -2.44
CA HIS A 95 2.24 -7.71 -1.80
C HIS A 95 2.72 -6.61 -2.75
N LYS A 96 1.88 -5.59 -2.91
CA LYS A 96 2.14 -4.38 -3.69
C LYS A 96 2.09 -3.18 -2.76
N TRP A 97 3.08 -2.31 -2.75
CA TRP A 97 4.41 -2.42 -3.41
C TRP A 97 5.48 -2.17 -2.37
N VAL A 98 6.67 -2.73 -2.59
CA VAL A 98 7.90 -2.22 -1.97
C VAL A 98 8.79 -1.65 -3.05
N ILE A 99 9.60 -0.64 -2.74
CA ILE A 99 10.51 -0.02 -3.70
C ILE A 99 11.96 -0.44 -3.48
N HIS A 100 12.84 -0.17 -4.45
CA HIS A 100 14.23 -0.61 -4.39
C HIS A 100 14.99 -0.10 -3.15
N GLU A 101 14.71 1.15 -2.74
CA GLU A 101 15.31 1.79 -1.58
C GLU A 101 14.82 1.21 -0.24
N GLU A 102 13.76 0.41 -0.27
CA GLU A 102 13.20 -0.31 0.88
C GLU A 102 13.75 -1.75 1.01
N LEU A 103 14.82 -2.08 0.28
CA LEU A 103 15.51 -3.36 0.37
C LEU A 103 16.83 -3.18 1.15
N GLU A 104 17.19 -4.16 1.98
CA GLU A 104 18.46 -4.14 2.69
C GLU A 104 19.61 -4.56 1.76
N ASN A 105 20.54 -3.63 1.48
CA ASN A 105 21.74 -3.84 0.68
C ASN A 105 21.50 -4.58 -0.67
N PRO A 106 20.56 -4.12 -1.51
CA PRO A 106 20.24 -4.81 -2.75
C PRO A 106 21.39 -4.71 -3.76
N SER A 107 21.43 -5.64 -4.72
CA SER A 107 22.20 -5.44 -5.96
C SER A 107 21.55 -4.35 -6.82
N GLU A 108 22.21 -3.96 -7.91
CA GLU A 108 21.65 -2.95 -8.83
C GLU A 108 20.25 -3.34 -9.35
N ALA A 109 19.34 -2.37 -9.37
CA ALA A 109 18.01 -2.53 -9.94
C ALA A 109 18.04 -2.66 -11.49
N PRO A 110 17.03 -3.32 -12.08
CA PRO A 110 15.96 -4.06 -11.42
C PRO A 110 16.41 -5.45 -10.97
N LEU A 111 15.83 -5.96 -9.87
CA LEU A 111 16.01 -7.34 -9.44
C LEU A 111 15.11 -8.30 -10.23
N GLU A 112 15.65 -9.48 -10.58
CA GLU A 112 14.92 -10.50 -11.35
C GLU A 112 13.90 -11.25 -10.48
N PRO A 113 12.77 -11.72 -11.06
CA PRO A 113 11.83 -12.61 -10.37
C PRO A 113 12.52 -13.85 -9.77
N GLY A 114 12.12 -14.22 -8.55
CA GLY A 114 12.73 -15.30 -7.77
C GLY A 114 13.95 -14.88 -6.96
N THR A 115 14.40 -13.62 -7.05
CA THR A 115 15.46 -13.10 -6.18
C THR A 115 14.97 -13.01 -4.74
N GLU A 116 15.73 -13.58 -3.80
CA GLU A 116 15.48 -13.44 -2.37
C GLU A 116 16.14 -12.16 -1.84
N VAL A 117 15.38 -11.38 -1.08
CA VAL A 117 15.78 -10.10 -0.50
C VAL A 117 15.34 -10.00 0.97
N THR A 118 15.92 -9.05 1.70
CA THR A 118 15.44 -8.65 3.02
C THR A 118 14.78 -7.29 2.93
N LEU A 119 13.55 -7.17 3.45
CA LEU A 119 12.79 -5.93 3.45
C LEU A 119 13.27 -5.00 4.57
N ASN A 120 13.41 -3.73 4.23
CA ASN A 120 13.63 -2.59 5.12
C ASN A 120 12.46 -1.59 4.94
N ALA A 121 11.24 -2.12 4.98
CA ALA A 121 9.98 -1.40 4.96
C ALA A 121 9.08 -1.88 6.10
N ASP A 122 8.29 -0.97 6.65
CA ASP A 122 7.42 -1.22 7.79
C ASP A 122 5.94 -0.91 7.49
N HIS A 123 5.53 -1.01 6.22
CA HIS A 123 4.16 -0.70 5.78
C HIS A 123 3.10 -1.47 6.56
N MET A 124 3.43 -2.72 6.92
CA MET A 124 2.60 -3.55 7.80
C MET A 124 3.45 -4.20 8.87
N LYS A 125 2.82 -4.47 10.02
CA LYS A 125 3.47 -5.17 11.13
C LYS A 125 4.06 -6.51 10.65
N GLY A 126 5.36 -6.69 10.91
CA GLY A 126 6.09 -7.90 10.55
C GLY A 126 6.75 -7.86 9.17
N MET A 127 6.65 -6.76 8.43
CA MET A 127 7.35 -6.58 7.16
C MET A 127 8.84 -6.25 7.35
N ASP A 128 9.16 -5.38 8.31
CA ASP A 128 10.54 -4.98 8.57
C ASP A 128 11.42 -6.19 8.95
N GLY A 129 12.54 -6.35 8.26
CA GLY A 129 13.46 -7.47 8.37
C GLY A 129 12.94 -8.80 7.80
N ALA A 130 11.77 -8.83 7.16
CA ALA A 130 11.22 -10.05 6.58
C ALA A 130 12.03 -10.49 5.35
N THR A 131 12.20 -11.80 5.20
CA THR A 131 12.65 -12.40 3.93
C THR A 131 11.51 -12.34 2.92
N ALA A 132 11.81 -11.85 1.74
CA ALA A 132 10.87 -11.74 0.64
C ALA A 132 11.46 -12.28 -0.67
N VAL A 133 10.57 -12.72 -1.55
CA VAL A 133 10.89 -13.13 -2.92
C VAL A 133 10.30 -12.11 -3.87
N ILE A 134 11.13 -11.59 -4.78
CA ILE A 134 10.68 -10.72 -5.87
C ILE A 134 9.81 -11.52 -6.83
N GLU A 135 8.56 -11.11 -7.02
CA GLU A 135 7.64 -11.71 -8.00
C GLU A 135 7.72 -11.00 -9.36
N SER A 136 7.78 -9.66 -9.32
CA SER A 136 7.95 -8.83 -10.51
C SER A 136 8.55 -7.48 -10.15
N ALA A 137 9.14 -6.82 -11.15
CA ALA A 137 9.75 -5.51 -11.04
C ALA A 137 9.22 -4.59 -12.15
N VAL A 138 8.97 -3.32 -11.83
CA VAL A 138 8.58 -2.29 -12.79
C VAL A 138 9.27 -0.97 -12.47
N ASP A 139 10.00 -0.42 -13.44
CA ASP A 139 10.53 0.94 -13.36
C ASP A 139 9.40 1.93 -13.66
N THR A 140 9.03 2.74 -12.67
CA THR A 140 7.85 3.61 -12.75
C THR A 140 7.91 4.76 -11.75
N THR A 141 6.97 5.70 -11.89
CA THR A 141 6.66 6.66 -10.83
C THR A 141 5.79 5.98 -9.78
N VAL A 142 6.23 6.03 -8.52
CA VAL A 142 5.42 5.65 -7.36
C VAL A 142 4.91 6.88 -6.63
N TYR A 143 3.72 6.72 -6.05
CA TYR A 143 2.97 7.76 -5.39
C TYR A 143 2.71 7.37 -3.94
N MET A 144 2.85 8.37 -3.06
CA MET A 144 2.36 8.31 -1.69
C MET A 144 1.08 9.14 -1.60
N LEU A 145 0.04 8.60 -0.97
CA LEU A 145 -1.33 9.15 -1.06
C LEU A 145 -1.97 9.38 0.30
N ASN A 146 -2.78 10.43 0.40
CA ASN A 146 -3.81 10.54 1.44
C ASN A 146 -5.17 10.33 0.78
N PHE A 147 -6.04 9.52 1.37
CA PHE A 147 -7.39 9.31 0.84
C PHE A 147 -8.38 8.92 1.93
N THR A 148 -9.66 9.03 1.61
CA THR A 148 -10.72 8.41 2.40
C THR A 148 -11.20 7.19 1.64
N THR A 149 -11.25 6.02 2.28
CA THR A 149 -11.80 4.82 1.66
C THR A 149 -13.23 5.07 1.17
N THR A 150 -13.72 4.25 0.24
CA THR A 150 -15.13 4.31 -0.20
C THR A 150 -16.13 3.98 0.92
N THR A 151 -15.63 3.51 2.07
CA THR A 151 -16.41 3.22 3.26
C THR A 151 -16.30 4.28 4.37
N GLY A 152 -15.44 5.29 4.20
CA GLY A 152 -15.41 6.51 5.02
C GLY A 152 -14.26 6.60 6.02
N GLU A 153 -13.29 5.69 5.97
CA GLU A 153 -12.12 5.71 6.85
C GLU A 153 -10.97 6.54 6.23
N GLU A 154 -10.30 7.35 7.03
CA GLU A 154 -9.14 8.13 6.59
C GLU A 154 -7.88 7.26 6.55
N VAL A 155 -7.11 7.40 5.47
CA VAL A 155 -5.81 6.75 5.27
C VAL A 155 -4.78 7.83 4.94
N GLU A 156 -3.69 7.88 5.71
CA GLU A 156 -2.64 8.88 5.56
C GLU A 156 -1.31 8.27 5.11
N ASN A 157 -0.65 8.94 4.16
CA ASN A 157 0.65 8.59 3.63
C ASN A 157 0.74 7.12 3.17
N HIS A 158 -0.30 6.63 2.51
CA HIS A 158 -0.34 5.28 1.98
C HIS A 158 0.79 5.07 0.96
N LYS A 159 1.50 3.95 1.12
CA LYS A 159 2.62 3.53 0.28
C LYS A 159 2.35 2.13 -0.25
N TRP A 160 2.60 1.84 -1.52
CA TRP A 160 2.78 2.78 -2.63
C TRP A 160 1.72 2.49 -3.67
N VAL A 161 1.44 3.45 -4.54
CA VAL A 161 0.62 3.23 -5.73
C VAL A 161 1.44 3.63 -6.95
N THR A 162 1.35 2.86 -8.03
CA THR A 162 2.05 3.17 -9.28
C THR A 162 1.22 4.09 -10.17
N GLU A 163 1.87 4.78 -11.12
CA GLU A 163 1.16 5.68 -12.05
C GLU A 163 -0.01 5.03 -12.78
N SER A 164 0.13 3.76 -13.19
CA SER A 164 -0.90 3.01 -13.91
C SER A 164 -2.09 2.58 -13.05
N GLU A 165 -2.00 2.73 -11.74
CA GLU A 165 -3.06 2.40 -10.77
C GLU A 165 -3.88 3.64 -10.39
N LEU A 166 -3.60 4.79 -11.02
CA LEU A 166 -4.29 6.04 -10.83
C LEU A 166 -4.97 6.51 -12.11
N ALA A 167 -6.11 7.17 -11.95
CA ALA A 167 -6.85 7.86 -13.00
C ALA A 167 -7.04 9.35 -12.67
N PRO A 168 -7.18 10.23 -13.69
CA PRO A 168 -7.48 11.63 -13.46
C PRO A 168 -8.87 11.80 -12.81
N VAL A 169 -9.01 12.81 -11.94
CA VAL A 169 -10.31 13.30 -11.48
C VAL A 169 -10.99 14.04 -12.65
N GLU A 170 -12.30 13.80 -12.86
CA GLU A 170 -13.10 14.50 -13.89
C GLU A 170 -13.38 15.97 -13.55
#